data_AF-A0A1G3QP08-F1
#
_entry.id   AF-A0A1G3QP08-F1
#
_cell.length_a   1.000
_cell.length_b   1.000
_cell.length_c   1.000
_cell.angle_alpha   90.00
_cell.angle_beta   90.00
_cell.angle_gamma   90.00
#
_symmetry.space_group_name_H-M   'P 1'
#
loop_
_entity.id
_entity.type
_entity.pdbx_description
1 polymer ?
#
loop_
_entity_poly.entity_id
_entity_poly.type
_entity_poly.pdbx_seq_one_letter_code
_entity_poly.pdbx_strand_id
1 'polypeptide(L)'
;MYRHPLAGASAVLVLALAAAAAGAQSAADPPLPPGRELILPASEVKDTFFAWLVGVVDAGRDAELDNAALRDVLTEFRSSIALPFDRISRVRHEAPRPDGYGSLGILFDGDVDIPVPFSLLWYHPGSLRSTRAIRFDERRFASLPTASSPAEPVYSFRLVEGTMAIDVDKWLDVLLGRIVDDLSIRIVAIARWRGSWRCLIGGTGREDRRIIAAFDLVRNTITFPVPSELTRLGLWLWNAR
;
A
#
# COMPACT_ATOMS: atom_id res chain seq x y z
N MET A 1 -47.25 -42.83 61.69
CA MET A 1 -48.69 -42.86 61.36
C MET A 1 -48.97 -41.70 60.41
N TYR A 2 -49.71 -41.97 59.31
CA TYR A 2 -50.19 -41.05 58.25
C TYR A 2 -49.14 -40.48 57.27
N ARG A 3 -49.01 -41.00 56.03
CA ARG A 3 -49.87 -40.91 54.82
C ARG A 3 -49.98 -39.48 54.23
N HIS A 4 -49.18 -39.25 53.16
CA HIS A 4 -49.51 -38.68 51.82
C HIS A 4 -51.00 -38.36 51.50
N PRO A 5 -51.37 -37.58 50.43
CA PRO A 5 -50.59 -36.76 49.48
C PRO A 5 -51.34 -35.49 48.90
N LEU A 6 -50.78 -34.95 47.80
CA LEU A 6 -51.42 -34.43 46.57
C LEU A 6 -51.69 -32.93 46.37
N ALA A 7 -51.08 -32.47 45.27
CA ALA A 7 -51.66 -31.74 44.15
C ALA A 7 -51.81 -30.22 44.25
N GLY A 8 -51.10 -29.58 43.32
CA GLY A 8 -51.24 -28.17 42.95
C GLY A 8 -50.21 -27.83 41.88
N ALA A 9 -50.33 -28.45 40.71
CA ALA A 9 -49.57 -28.09 39.53
C ALA A 9 -50.01 -26.70 39.00
N SER A 10 -49.04 -26.03 38.38
CA SER A 10 -49.20 -25.02 37.32
C SER A 10 -49.63 -23.61 37.76
N ALA A 11 -48.70 -22.65 37.73
CA ALA A 11 -48.63 -21.69 36.62
C ALA A 11 -47.52 -20.65 36.79
N VAL A 12 -46.61 -20.65 35.81
CA VAL A 12 -46.10 -19.47 35.08
C VAL A 12 -45.17 -18.53 35.89
N LEU A 13 -43.84 -18.69 35.77
CA LEU A 13 -42.96 -18.06 34.76
C LEU A 13 -42.69 -16.57 35.05
N VAL A 14 -41.41 -16.20 34.92
CA VAL A 14 -40.84 -14.84 34.86
C VAL A 14 -40.38 -14.27 36.21
N LEU A 15 -39.13 -14.58 36.58
CA LEU A 15 -38.09 -13.64 37.08
C LEU A 15 -36.84 -14.33 37.68
N ALA A 16 -36.55 -15.58 37.26
CA ALA A 16 -35.28 -16.25 37.56
C ALA A 16 -34.17 -15.92 36.53
N LEU A 17 -34.07 -14.67 36.07
CA LEU A 17 -33.06 -14.22 35.10
C LEU A 17 -32.44 -12.86 35.44
N ALA A 18 -32.44 -12.48 36.73
CA ALA A 18 -31.78 -11.27 37.23
C ALA A 18 -30.36 -11.52 37.79
N ALA A 19 -29.79 -12.73 37.64
CA ALA A 19 -28.47 -13.08 38.18
C ALA A 19 -27.44 -13.51 37.12
N ALA A 20 -27.72 -13.27 35.83
CA ALA A 20 -26.78 -13.51 34.72
C ALA A 20 -26.39 -12.21 33.97
N ALA A 21 -26.66 -11.04 34.55
CA ALA A 21 -26.50 -9.73 33.91
C ALA A 21 -25.35 -8.89 34.49
N ALA A 22 -24.24 -9.52 34.90
CA ALA A 22 -23.04 -8.80 35.34
C ALA A 22 -21.72 -9.32 34.72
N GLY A 23 -21.81 -10.20 33.73
CA GLY A 23 -20.64 -10.81 33.06
C GLY A 23 -20.69 -10.75 31.54
N ALA A 24 -21.57 -9.94 30.95
CA ALA A 24 -21.47 -9.62 29.53
C ALA A 24 -20.40 -8.54 29.36
N GLN A 25 -19.14 -8.97 29.40
CA GLN A 25 -18.07 -8.24 28.74
C GLN A 25 -18.58 -7.90 27.34
N SER A 26 -18.73 -6.60 27.09
CA SER A 26 -18.84 -6.04 25.77
C SER A 26 -17.82 -6.78 24.92
N ALA A 27 -18.30 -7.55 23.94
CA ALA A 27 -17.45 -8.17 22.95
C ALA A 27 -16.79 -7.02 22.19
N ALA A 28 -15.69 -6.53 22.74
CA ALA A 28 -14.77 -5.67 22.04
C ALA A 28 -14.42 -6.43 20.77
N ASP A 29 -14.49 -5.74 19.64
CA ASP A 29 -13.97 -6.24 18.39
C ASP A 29 -12.61 -6.92 18.67
N PRO A 30 -12.33 -8.08 18.05
CA PRO A 30 -11.03 -8.71 18.21
C PRO A 30 -9.96 -7.64 17.97
N PRO A 31 -8.94 -7.52 18.84
CA PRO A 31 -7.92 -6.50 18.68
C PRO A 31 -7.39 -6.60 17.26
N LEU A 32 -7.48 -5.49 16.53
CA LEU A 32 -6.98 -5.39 15.17
C LEU A 32 -5.54 -5.92 15.16
N PRO A 33 -5.17 -6.83 14.24
CA PRO A 33 -3.79 -7.26 14.15
C PRO A 33 -2.91 -6.02 13.95
N PRO A 34 -1.74 -5.96 14.62
CA PRO A 34 -0.90 -4.79 14.64
C PRO A 34 -0.62 -4.30 13.22
N GLY A 35 -0.87 -3.02 12.97
CA GLY A 35 -0.72 -2.39 11.66
C GLY A 35 -2.01 -2.14 10.90
N ARG A 36 -3.17 -2.72 11.26
CA ARG A 36 -4.45 -2.36 10.62
C ARG A 36 -4.93 -0.97 10.95
N GLU A 37 -4.61 -0.48 12.15
CA GLU A 37 -4.86 0.89 12.59
C GLU A 37 -4.11 1.94 11.77
N LEU A 38 -3.10 1.51 11.00
CA LEU A 38 -2.34 2.37 10.09
C LEU A 38 -2.91 2.35 8.66
N ILE A 39 -3.94 1.55 8.38
CA ILE A 39 -4.54 1.51 7.04
C ILE A 39 -5.30 2.81 6.79
N LEU A 40 -4.89 3.57 5.76
CA LEU A 40 -5.62 4.75 5.33
C LEU A 40 -7.01 4.39 4.77
N PRO A 41 -8.01 5.27 4.91
CA PRO A 41 -9.34 5.01 4.38
C PRO A 41 -9.30 4.90 2.84
N ALA A 42 -10.20 4.08 2.28
CA ALA A 42 -10.30 3.86 0.83
C ALA A 42 -10.58 5.14 0.01
N SER A 43 -11.10 6.19 0.66
CA SER A 43 -11.28 7.52 0.08
C SER A 43 -9.97 8.28 -0.13
N GLU A 44 -8.88 7.86 0.53
CA GLU A 44 -7.54 8.44 0.41
C GLU A 44 -6.59 7.54 -0.39
N VAL A 45 -6.65 6.22 -0.17
CA VAL A 45 -5.88 5.23 -0.94
C VAL A 45 -6.76 4.02 -1.16
N LYS A 46 -7.11 3.74 -2.42
CA LYS A 46 -8.12 2.74 -2.77
C LYS A 46 -7.62 1.29 -2.64
N ASP A 47 -6.34 1.08 -2.94
CA ASP A 47 -5.71 -0.23 -2.78
C ASP A 47 -5.26 -0.42 -1.33
N THR A 48 -5.72 -1.49 -0.68
CA THR A 48 -5.51 -1.68 0.76
C THR A 48 -4.03 -1.83 1.15
N PHE A 49 -3.15 -2.26 0.24
CA PHE A 49 -1.74 -2.51 0.56
C PHE A 49 -0.98 -1.22 0.45
N PHE A 50 -1.26 -0.45 -0.61
CA PHE A 50 -0.79 0.91 -0.65
C PHE A 50 -1.37 1.73 0.52
N ALA A 51 -2.61 1.52 0.93
CA ALA A 51 -3.20 2.23 2.06
C ALA A 51 -2.46 1.91 3.38
N TRP A 52 -2.15 0.64 3.61
CA TRP A 52 -1.33 0.19 4.74
C TRP A 52 0.09 0.76 4.66
N LEU A 53 0.78 0.58 3.52
CA LEU A 53 2.17 1.01 3.33
C LEU A 53 2.32 2.52 3.50
N VAL A 54 1.43 3.30 2.87
CA VAL A 54 1.44 4.76 3.01
C VAL A 54 1.22 5.14 4.46
N GLY A 55 0.27 4.52 5.18
CA GLY A 55 0.04 4.87 6.58
C GLY A 55 1.16 4.46 7.53
N VAL A 56 1.85 3.33 7.29
CA VAL A 56 3.06 2.94 8.04
C VAL A 56 4.17 3.97 7.85
N VAL A 57 4.42 4.36 6.59
CA VAL A 57 5.43 5.36 6.25
C VAL A 57 5.03 6.71 6.87
N ASP A 58 3.80 7.15 6.69
CA ASP A 58 3.31 8.44 7.18
C ASP A 58 3.38 8.54 8.71
N ALA A 59 3.03 7.47 9.42
CA ALA A 59 3.14 7.39 10.87
C ALA A 59 4.58 7.28 11.39
N GLY A 60 5.57 7.03 10.51
CA GLY A 60 6.97 6.88 10.90
C GLY A 60 7.22 5.70 11.82
N ARG A 61 6.54 4.58 11.57
CA ARG A 61 6.61 3.38 12.40
C ARG A 61 7.48 2.32 11.75
N ASP A 62 8.34 1.68 12.53
CA ASP A 62 8.95 0.42 12.11
C ASP A 62 7.88 -0.65 11.94
N ALA A 63 7.98 -1.46 10.88
CA ALA A 63 7.04 -2.53 10.59
C ALA A 63 7.76 -3.70 9.91
N GLU A 64 7.39 -4.92 10.26
CA GLU A 64 7.81 -6.13 9.55
C GLU A 64 6.62 -7.09 9.50
N LEU A 65 6.14 -7.39 8.29
CA LEU A 65 5.07 -8.35 8.06
C LEU A 65 5.55 -9.43 7.09
N ASP A 66 5.38 -10.68 7.47
CA ASP A 66 5.52 -11.81 6.55
C ASP A 66 4.21 -12.07 5.78
N ASN A 67 4.21 -13.05 4.87
CA ASN A 67 3.03 -13.37 4.06
C ASN A 67 1.80 -13.73 4.90
N ALA A 68 1.97 -14.41 6.05
CA ALA A 68 0.85 -14.79 6.91
C ALA A 68 0.25 -13.56 7.59
N ALA A 69 1.10 -12.72 8.18
CA ALA A 69 0.69 -11.48 8.82
C ALA A 69 0.05 -10.49 7.81
N LEU A 70 0.58 -10.41 6.59
CA LEU A 70 -0.04 -9.62 5.51
C LEU A 70 -1.46 -10.11 5.20
N ARG A 71 -1.71 -11.42 5.16
CA ARG A 71 -3.06 -11.98 4.92
C ARG A 71 -4.04 -11.65 6.05
N ASP A 72 -3.55 -11.57 7.29
CA ASP A 72 -4.37 -11.27 8.47
C ASP A 72 -4.66 -9.77 8.61
N VAL A 73 -3.68 -8.91 8.29
CA VAL A 73 -3.83 -7.45 8.27
C VAL A 73 -4.68 -7.01 7.09
N LEU A 74 -4.54 -7.68 5.95
CA LEU A 74 -5.18 -7.34 4.69
C LEU A 74 -6.21 -8.40 4.31
N THR A 75 -7.33 -8.47 5.03
CA THR A 75 -8.37 -9.50 4.81
C THR A 75 -9.25 -9.23 3.60
N GLU A 76 -9.52 -7.96 3.28
CA GLU A 76 -10.34 -7.49 2.14
C GLU A 76 -9.65 -7.67 0.77
N PHE A 77 -8.44 -8.22 0.80
CA PHE A 77 -7.43 -8.16 -0.25
C PHE A 77 -7.59 -9.23 -1.33
N ARG A 78 -8.35 -10.30 -1.04
CA ARG A 78 -8.49 -11.45 -1.95
C ARG A 78 -9.24 -11.15 -3.25
N SER A 79 -9.87 -9.99 -3.39
CA SER A 79 -10.84 -9.74 -4.47
C SER A 79 -10.57 -8.52 -5.36
N SER A 80 -9.56 -7.68 -5.11
CA SER A 80 -9.47 -6.37 -5.78
C SER A 80 -8.09 -5.91 -6.25
N ILE A 81 -7.02 -6.69 -6.03
CA ILE A 81 -5.65 -6.16 -6.14
C ILE A 81 -4.85 -6.86 -7.22
N ALA A 82 -4.15 -6.05 -8.01
CA ALA A 82 -3.38 -6.47 -9.17
C ALA A 82 -1.91 -6.76 -8.85
N LEU A 83 -1.43 -6.41 -7.64
CA LEU A 83 -0.16 -6.90 -7.11
C LEU A 83 -0.37 -8.31 -6.50
N PRO A 84 0.38 -9.34 -6.92
CA PRO A 84 0.23 -10.69 -6.41
C PRO A 84 0.91 -10.78 -5.05
N PHE A 85 0.17 -10.40 -4.01
CA PHE A 85 0.58 -10.49 -2.61
C PHE A 85 1.05 -11.91 -2.22
N ASP A 86 0.53 -12.93 -2.91
CA ASP A 86 0.97 -14.32 -2.73
C ASP A 86 2.47 -14.50 -2.98
N ARG A 87 3.07 -13.64 -3.81
CA ARG A 87 4.50 -13.64 -4.10
C ARG A 87 5.31 -12.87 -3.07
N ILE A 88 4.68 -12.00 -2.27
CA ILE A 88 5.37 -11.23 -1.24
C ILE A 88 5.56 -12.12 -0.01
N SER A 89 6.80 -12.55 0.23
CA SER A 89 7.15 -13.32 1.42
C SER A 89 7.30 -12.43 2.67
N ARG A 90 7.78 -11.18 2.50
CA ARG A 90 8.01 -10.24 3.59
C ARG A 90 8.05 -8.79 3.11
N VAL A 91 7.50 -7.89 3.91
CA VAL A 91 7.73 -6.44 3.81
C VAL A 91 8.34 -5.97 5.13
N ARG A 92 9.39 -5.15 5.05
CA ARG A 92 10.03 -4.54 6.20
C ARG A 92 10.22 -3.06 5.96
N HIS A 93 9.81 -2.23 6.90
CA HIS A 93 10.02 -0.80 6.91
C HIS A 93 10.73 -0.42 8.20
N GLU A 94 11.79 0.37 8.08
CA GLU A 94 12.53 0.97 9.17
C GLU A 94 12.44 2.48 9.01
N ALA A 95 11.86 3.15 9.99
CA ALA A 95 11.66 4.58 9.92
C ALA A 95 13.01 5.33 9.92
N PRO A 96 13.13 6.41 9.15
CA PRO A 96 14.33 7.24 9.14
C PRO A 96 14.64 7.81 10.54
N ARG A 97 15.91 7.74 10.92
CA ARG A 97 16.43 8.43 12.11
C ARG A 97 16.68 9.91 11.78
N PRO A 98 16.78 10.81 12.79
CA PRO A 98 16.91 12.26 12.57
C PRO A 98 17.97 12.69 11.54
N ASP A 99 19.10 11.95 11.48
CA ASP A 99 20.21 12.22 10.56
C ASP A 99 20.49 11.04 9.59
N GLY A 100 19.52 10.14 9.45
CA GLY A 100 19.69 8.88 8.73
C GLY A 100 18.66 8.66 7.64
N TYR A 101 18.94 7.66 6.81
CA TYR A 101 17.95 7.10 5.90
C TYR A 101 17.09 6.09 6.65
N GLY A 102 15.81 6.02 6.29
CA GLY A 102 15.00 4.85 6.60
C GLY A 102 15.25 3.76 5.56
N SER A 103 14.60 2.62 5.71
CA SER A 103 14.65 1.57 4.70
C SER A 103 13.28 0.96 4.46
N LEU A 104 13.01 0.62 3.20
CA LEU A 104 11.85 -0.18 2.82
C LEU A 104 12.33 -1.38 2.01
N GLY A 105 12.12 -2.58 2.52
CA GLY A 105 12.48 -3.84 1.89
C GLY A 105 11.25 -4.66 1.53
N ILE A 106 11.27 -5.27 0.35
CA ILE A 106 10.28 -6.27 -0.07
C ILE A 106 11.04 -7.52 -0.49
N LEU A 107 10.69 -8.65 0.11
CA LEU A 107 11.20 -9.96 -0.25
C LEU A 107 10.09 -10.77 -0.89
N PHE A 108 10.33 -11.27 -2.08
CA PHE A 108 9.45 -12.17 -2.80
C PHE A 108 9.87 -13.64 -2.60
N ASP A 109 8.95 -14.55 -2.89
CA ASP A 109 9.14 -16.01 -2.90
C ASP A 109 10.10 -16.49 -4.00
N GLY A 110 10.38 -15.64 -4.98
CA GLY A 110 11.36 -15.81 -6.05
C GLY A 110 11.45 -14.51 -6.86
N ASP A 111 12.10 -14.57 -8.02
CA ASP A 111 11.99 -13.47 -8.96
C ASP A 111 10.53 -13.29 -9.42
N VAL A 112 10.16 -12.05 -9.69
CA VAL A 112 8.81 -11.63 -10.05
C VAL A 112 8.79 -11.26 -11.53
N ASP A 113 7.81 -11.80 -12.26
CA ASP A 113 7.41 -11.36 -13.60
C ASP A 113 5.88 -11.48 -13.65
N ILE A 114 5.19 -10.35 -13.56
CA ILE A 114 3.75 -10.28 -13.36
C ILE A 114 3.16 -9.19 -14.26
N PRO A 115 1.87 -9.25 -14.64
CA PRO A 115 1.24 -8.14 -15.32
C PRO A 115 1.35 -6.84 -14.51
N VAL A 116 1.57 -5.72 -15.19
CA VAL A 116 1.62 -4.41 -14.54
C VAL A 116 0.31 -4.17 -13.76
N PRO A 117 0.37 -3.80 -12.46
CA PRO A 117 -0.79 -3.84 -11.56
C PRO A 117 -1.80 -2.69 -11.77
N PHE A 118 -1.74 -1.99 -12.90
CA PHE A 118 -2.69 -0.93 -13.23
C PHE A 118 -3.18 -1.09 -14.66
N SER A 119 -4.44 -0.74 -14.89
CA SER A 119 -5.02 -0.76 -16.23
C SER A 119 -4.85 0.59 -16.92
N LEU A 120 -4.36 0.56 -18.15
CA LEU A 120 -4.40 1.65 -19.10
C LEU A 120 -5.37 1.26 -20.22
N LEU A 121 -6.42 2.05 -20.45
CA LEU A 121 -7.46 1.74 -21.45
C LEU A 121 -8.07 0.34 -21.29
N TRP A 122 -8.32 -0.08 -20.04
CA TRP A 122 -8.88 -1.41 -19.71
C TRP A 122 -7.94 -2.60 -19.98
N TYR A 123 -6.64 -2.36 -20.16
CA TYR A 123 -5.60 -3.35 -20.39
C TYR A 123 -4.40 -3.17 -19.44
N HIS A 124 -3.73 -4.25 -19.03
CA HIS A 124 -2.51 -4.19 -18.22
C HIS A 124 -1.29 -4.07 -19.14
N PRO A 125 -0.60 -2.91 -19.17
CA PRO A 125 0.38 -2.57 -20.19
C PRO A 125 1.74 -3.23 -19.92
N GLY A 126 1.82 -4.53 -20.15
CA GLY A 126 3.05 -5.32 -20.08
C GLY A 126 3.29 -5.97 -18.72
N SER A 127 4.56 -6.09 -18.32
CA SER A 127 4.97 -6.80 -17.11
C SER A 127 5.81 -5.97 -16.14
N LEU A 128 5.60 -6.13 -14.85
CA LEU A 128 6.50 -5.71 -13.79
C LEU A 128 7.45 -6.87 -13.47
N ARG A 129 8.74 -6.64 -13.66
CA ARG A 129 9.81 -7.56 -13.30
C ARG A 129 10.57 -7.07 -12.09
N SER A 130 10.95 -7.99 -11.20
CA SER A 130 11.79 -7.66 -10.06
C SER A 130 12.61 -8.86 -9.60
N THR A 131 13.82 -8.61 -9.08
CA THR A 131 14.57 -9.64 -8.34
C THR A 131 13.86 -10.04 -7.07
N ARG A 132 14.16 -11.23 -6.56
CA ARG A 132 13.62 -11.76 -5.31
C ARG A 132 13.66 -10.78 -4.14
N ALA A 133 14.75 -10.06 -3.94
CA ALA A 133 14.88 -9.07 -2.88
C ALA A 133 15.07 -7.68 -3.51
N ILE A 134 14.33 -6.70 -2.98
CA ILE A 134 14.54 -5.29 -3.27
C ILE A 134 14.59 -4.49 -1.98
N ARG A 135 15.45 -3.49 -1.96
CA ARG A 135 15.57 -2.56 -0.84
C ARG A 135 15.69 -1.14 -1.34
N PHE A 136 14.94 -0.26 -0.69
CA PHE A 136 14.98 1.17 -0.91
C PHE A 136 15.54 1.88 0.33
N ASP A 137 16.33 2.92 0.09
CA ASP A 137 16.65 3.91 1.12
C ASP A 137 15.56 4.98 1.11
N GLU A 138 14.98 5.25 2.27
CA GLU A 138 13.90 6.21 2.46
C GLU A 138 14.43 7.58 2.92
N ARG A 139 13.88 8.64 2.34
CA ARG A 139 13.99 10.03 2.82
C ARG A 139 12.61 10.66 2.98
N ARG A 140 12.49 11.54 3.96
CA ARG A 140 11.27 12.33 4.21
C ARG A 140 11.53 13.80 4.00
N PHE A 141 10.57 14.45 3.37
CA PHE A 141 10.53 15.89 3.24
C PHE A 141 9.16 16.34 3.75
N ALA A 142 9.16 17.26 4.71
CA ALA A 142 7.91 17.79 5.26
C ALA A 142 7.08 18.49 4.18
N SER A 143 7.74 19.25 3.31
CA SER A 143 7.11 19.95 2.19
C SER A 143 8.14 20.20 1.09
N LEU A 144 7.75 20.02 -0.17
CA LEU A 144 8.55 20.38 -1.33
C LEU A 144 7.76 21.32 -2.24
N PRO A 145 8.37 22.43 -2.71
CA PRO A 145 7.67 23.38 -3.56
C PRO A 145 7.32 22.76 -4.91
N THR A 146 6.08 22.99 -5.35
CA THR A 146 5.69 22.82 -6.76
C THR A 146 5.09 24.14 -7.27
N ALA A 147 4.84 24.25 -8.57
CA ALA A 147 4.49 25.55 -9.16
C ALA A 147 3.12 26.10 -8.69
N SER A 148 2.18 25.23 -8.33
CA SER A 148 0.83 25.65 -7.92
C SER A 148 0.54 25.47 -6.44
N SER A 149 1.02 24.38 -5.84
CA SER A 149 0.84 24.07 -4.42
C SER A 149 1.98 23.18 -3.94
N PRO A 150 2.49 23.31 -2.71
CA PRO A 150 3.49 22.37 -2.21
C PRO A 150 2.98 20.92 -2.26
N ALA A 151 3.91 19.99 -2.41
CA ALA A 151 3.68 18.58 -2.15
C ALA A 151 4.09 18.30 -0.71
N GLU A 152 3.18 17.83 0.13
CA GLU A 152 3.39 17.69 1.57
C GLU A 152 2.43 16.69 2.23
N PRO A 153 2.93 15.64 2.90
CA PRO A 153 4.35 15.26 3.01
C PRO A 153 4.86 14.58 1.73
N VAL A 154 6.19 14.44 1.62
CA VAL A 154 6.86 13.70 0.53
C VAL A 154 7.82 12.66 1.10
N TYR A 155 7.62 11.41 0.68
CA TYR A 155 8.45 10.25 0.99
C TYR A 155 9.15 9.80 -0.29
N SER A 156 10.46 9.65 -0.26
CA SER A 156 11.25 9.23 -1.41
C SER A 156 12.01 7.96 -1.09
N PHE A 157 11.93 6.99 -1.99
CA PHE A 157 12.49 5.66 -1.87
C PHE A 157 13.44 5.44 -3.04
N ARG A 158 14.74 5.42 -2.77
CA ARG A 158 15.78 5.15 -3.78
C ARG A 158 16.12 3.68 -3.77
N LEU A 159 15.98 3.00 -4.91
CA LEU A 159 16.36 1.59 -5.03
C LEU A 159 17.89 1.45 -4.87
N VAL A 160 18.32 0.68 -3.89
CA VAL A 160 19.73 0.47 -3.54
C VAL A 160 20.15 -0.99 -3.57
N GLU A 161 19.18 -1.92 -3.57
CA GLU A 161 19.42 -3.35 -3.67
C GLU A 161 18.36 -3.99 -4.57
N GLY A 162 18.79 -4.96 -5.38
CA GLY A 162 17.93 -5.64 -6.36
C GLY A 162 17.67 -4.80 -7.61
N THR A 163 16.77 -5.30 -8.45
CA THR A 163 16.29 -4.61 -9.64
C THR A 163 14.79 -4.65 -9.71
N MET A 164 14.21 -3.61 -10.31
CA MET A 164 12.81 -3.54 -10.65
C MET A 164 12.66 -2.84 -12.00
N ALA A 165 11.83 -3.40 -12.88
CA ALA A 165 11.58 -2.84 -14.20
C ALA A 165 10.12 -3.04 -14.62
N ILE A 166 9.59 -2.11 -15.40
CA ILE A 166 8.33 -2.27 -16.12
C ILE A 166 8.70 -2.48 -17.59
N ASP A 167 8.29 -3.60 -18.17
CA ASP A 167 8.41 -3.94 -19.59
C ASP A 167 7.06 -3.62 -20.23
N VAL A 168 7.01 -2.67 -21.17
CA VAL A 168 5.74 -2.16 -21.72
C VAL A 168 5.48 -2.84 -23.06
N ASP A 169 4.24 -3.23 -23.31
CA ASP A 169 3.91 -3.87 -24.58
C ASP A 169 4.11 -2.93 -25.78
N LYS A 170 4.78 -3.45 -26.80
CA LYS A 170 5.17 -2.70 -28.01
C LYS A 170 4.03 -2.01 -28.76
N TRP A 171 2.79 -2.49 -28.64
CA TRP A 171 1.64 -1.86 -29.31
C TRP A 171 1.25 -0.53 -28.64
N LEU A 172 1.53 -0.37 -27.34
CA LEU A 172 1.36 0.89 -26.62
C LEU A 172 2.42 1.92 -27.03
N ASP A 173 3.67 1.49 -27.27
CA ASP A 173 4.71 2.34 -27.87
C ASP A 173 4.26 2.90 -29.23
N VAL A 174 3.50 2.11 -30.00
CA VAL A 174 2.97 2.53 -31.32
C VAL A 174 1.82 3.53 -31.18
N LEU A 175 0.93 3.36 -30.19
CA LEU A 175 -0.25 4.21 -30.01
C LEU A 175 0.01 5.52 -29.28
N LEU A 176 0.84 5.48 -28.23
CA LEU A 176 1.14 6.63 -27.38
C LEU A 176 2.47 7.30 -27.76
N GLY A 177 3.06 6.85 -28.88
CA GLY A 177 4.40 7.21 -29.30
C GLY A 177 5.45 6.71 -28.30
N ARG A 178 6.69 7.19 -28.45
CA ARG A 178 7.81 6.95 -27.53
C ARG A 178 7.56 7.49 -26.10
N ILE A 179 6.33 7.73 -25.64
CA ILE A 179 6.05 8.29 -24.32
C ILE A 179 5.98 7.17 -23.27
N VAL A 180 5.58 5.97 -23.68
CA VAL A 180 5.57 4.77 -22.84
C VAL A 180 6.70 3.88 -23.36
N ASP A 181 7.77 3.70 -22.57
CA ASP A 181 8.85 2.74 -22.87
C ASP A 181 9.04 1.87 -21.63
N ASP A 182 9.73 0.75 -21.83
CA ASP A 182 10.38 -0.02 -20.78
C ASP A 182 11.08 0.91 -19.78
N LEU A 183 10.93 0.63 -18.49
CA LEU A 183 11.36 1.49 -17.41
C LEU A 183 12.16 0.68 -16.39
N SER A 184 13.46 0.92 -16.27
CA SER A 184 14.24 0.43 -15.14
C SER A 184 14.06 1.38 -13.95
N ILE A 185 13.33 0.94 -12.94
CA ILE A 185 12.93 1.76 -11.78
C ILE A 185 14.17 2.03 -10.91
N ARG A 186 14.33 3.29 -10.53
CA ARG A 186 15.41 3.77 -9.64
C ARG A 186 14.88 4.47 -8.41
N ILE A 187 13.75 5.16 -8.55
CA ILE A 187 13.09 5.84 -7.44
C ILE A 187 11.59 5.54 -7.44
N VAL A 188 11.04 5.49 -6.24
CA VAL A 188 9.61 5.61 -5.99
C VAL A 188 9.44 6.79 -5.04
N ALA A 189 8.38 7.58 -5.19
CA ALA A 189 8.05 8.61 -4.23
C ALA A 189 6.55 8.62 -3.95
N ILE A 190 6.18 8.86 -2.71
CA ILE A 190 4.80 8.99 -2.28
C ILE A 190 4.64 10.40 -1.76
N ALA A 191 3.72 11.16 -2.32
CA ALA A 191 3.53 12.56 -1.98
C ALA A 191 2.06 12.91 -1.95
N ARG A 192 1.65 13.75 -1.01
CA ARG A 192 0.33 14.37 -1.08
C ARG A 192 0.44 15.66 -1.88
N TRP A 193 -0.18 15.69 -3.06
CA TRP A 193 -0.18 16.82 -3.97
C TRP A 193 -1.62 17.23 -4.27
N ARG A 194 -1.94 18.51 -4.05
CA ARG A 194 -3.31 19.06 -4.15
C ARG A 194 -4.33 18.25 -3.32
N GLY A 195 -3.94 17.87 -2.10
CA GLY A 195 -4.80 17.16 -1.14
C GLY A 195 -4.94 15.65 -1.35
N SER A 196 -4.41 15.08 -2.44
CA SER A 196 -4.50 13.64 -2.73
C SER A 196 -3.14 12.96 -2.78
N TRP A 197 -3.10 11.71 -2.34
CA TRP A 197 -1.91 10.88 -2.43
C TRP A 197 -1.58 10.50 -3.88
N ARG A 198 -0.30 10.71 -4.23
CA ARG A 198 0.29 10.38 -5.53
C ARG A 198 1.49 9.48 -5.29
N CYS A 199 1.61 8.44 -6.11
CA CYS A 199 2.85 7.68 -6.22
C CYS A 199 3.56 8.07 -7.51
N LEU A 200 4.83 8.45 -7.43
CA LEU A 200 5.69 8.73 -8.57
C LEU A 200 6.66 7.57 -8.71
N ILE A 201 6.81 7.09 -9.94
CA ILE A 201 7.79 6.05 -10.28
C ILE A 201 8.75 6.67 -11.26
N GLY A 202 10.02 6.76 -10.87
CA GLY A 202 11.09 7.24 -11.73
C GLY A 202 11.98 6.09 -12.15
N GLY A 203 12.21 5.97 -13.45
CA GLY A 203 13.28 5.11 -13.98
C GLY A 203 14.04 5.68 -15.17
N THR A 204 14.99 4.88 -15.68
CA THR A 204 15.64 5.07 -16.97
C THR A 204 14.95 4.20 -18.01
N GLY A 205 14.52 4.81 -19.11
CA GLY A 205 13.99 4.07 -20.27
C GLY A 205 15.04 3.82 -21.33
N ARG A 206 14.59 3.53 -22.56
CA ARG A 206 15.51 3.35 -23.71
C ARG A 206 16.29 4.65 -23.97
N GLU A 207 17.50 4.51 -24.52
CA GLU A 207 18.40 5.63 -24.81
C GLU A 207 18.74 6.50 -23.57
N ASP A 208 18.77 5.88 -22.38
CA ASP A 208 19.06 6.53 -21.08
C ASP A 208 18.13 7.70 -20.70
N ARG A 209 16.97 7.79 -21.35
CA ARG A 209 16.01 8.86 -21.06
C ARG A 209 15.43 8.69 -19.66
N ARG A 210 15.27 9.80 -18.94
CA ARG A 210 14.62 9.79 -17.62
C ARG A 210 13.12 9.86 -17.80
N ILE A 211 12.40 8.90 -17.21
CA ILE A 211 10.95 8.84 -17.27
C ILE A 211 10.41 8.95 -15.85
N ILE A 212 9.40 9.80 -15.67
CA ILE A 212 8.59 9.87 -14.46
C ILE A 212 7.17 9.47 -14.83
N ALA A 213 6.68 8.40 -14.22
CA ALA A 213 5.27 8.04 -14.21
C ALA A 213 4.62 8.52 -12.91
N ALA A 214 3.33 8.85 -12.96
CA ALA A 214 2.56 9.23 -11.79
C ALA A 214 1.30 8.37 -11.68
N PHE A 215 0.96 7.99 -10.47
CA PHE A 215 -0.17 7.14 -10.13
C PHE A 215 -1.05 7.84 -9.09
N ASP A 216 -2.35 7.83 -9.35
CA ASP A 216 -3.38 8.35 -8.45
C ASP A 216 -3.79 7.23 -7.48
N LEU A 217 -3.38 7.33 -6.23
CA LEU A 217 -3.64 6.30 -5.22
C LEU A 217 -5.11 6.27 -4.77
N VAL A 218 -5.82 7.41 -4.89
CA VAL A 218 -7.26 7.48 -4.60
C VAL A 218 -8.05 6.77 -5.71
N ARG A 219 -7.68 7.00 -6.97
CA ARG A 219 -8.41 6.43 -8.12
C ARG A 219 -7.94 5.03 -8.50
N ASN A 220 -6.75 4.62 -8.04
CA ASN A 220 -6.05 3.42 -8.45
C ASN A 220 -5.80 3.39 -9.98
N THR A 221 -5.29 4.50 -10.53
CA THR A 221 -5.08 4.68 -11.98
C THR A 221 -3.81 5.46 -12.28
N ILE A 222 -3.16 5.17 -13.41
CA ILE A 222 -2.07 6.03 -13.91
C ILE A 222 -2.63 7.42 -14.22
N THR A 223 -1.85 8.45 -13.90
CA THR A 223 -2.09 9.82 -14.34
C THR A 223 -1.40 10.05 -15.69
N PHE A 224 -2.17 10.16 -16.77
CA PHE A 224 -1.63 10.44 -18.11
C PHE A 224 -2.42 11.57 -18.81
N PRO A 225 -1.75 12.58 -19.40
CA PRO A 225 -0.31 12.84 -19.29
C PRO A 225 0.08 13.20 -17.85
N VAL A 226 1.34 12.96 -17.47
CA VAL A 226 1.84 13.33 -16.14
C VAL A 226 1.93 14.86 -16.05
N PRO A 227 1.31 15.50 -15.03
CA PRO A 227 1.44 16.93 -14.81
C PRO A 227 2.91 17.37 -14.69
N SER A 228 3.29 18.46 -15.34
CA SER A 228 4.67 18.94 -15.38
C SER A 228 5.27 19.24 -14.00
N GLU A 229 4.44 19.60 -13.02
CA GLU A 229 4.84 19.76 -11.62
C GLU A 229 5.31 18.44 -11.00
N LEU A 230 4.58 17.34 -11.23
CA LEU A 230 4.94 16.01 -10.73
C LEU A 230 6.16 15.45 -11.47
N THR A 231 6.28 15.70 -12.78
CA THR A 231 7.49 15.37 -13.54
C THR A 231 8.72 16.06 -12.96
N ARG A 232 8.63 17.38 -12.68
CA ARG A 232 9.73 18.14 -12.07
C ARG A 232 10.06 17.65 -10.66
N LEU A 233 9.04 17.37 -9.85
CA LEU A 233 9.22 16.82 -8.50
C LEU A 233 9.96 15.47 -8.54
N GLY A 234 9.50 14.54 -9.38
CA GLY A 234 10.15 13.23 -9.55
C GLY A 234 11.60 13.34 -10.04
N LEU A 235 11.87 14.21 -11.02
CA LEU A 235 13.23 14.47 -11.49
C LEU A 235 14.12 15.12 -10.44
N TRP A 236 13.57 15.99 -9.57
CA TRP A 236 14.32 16.56 -8.46
C TRP A 236 14.69 15.48 -7.44
N LEU A 237 13.71 14.67 -7.02
CA LEU A 237 13.90 13.56 -6.07
C LEU A 237 14.93 12.54 -6.59
N TRP A 238 14.95 12.29 -7.89
CA TRP A 238 15.97 11.44 -8.52
C TRP A 238 17.39 11.91 -8.22
N ASN A 239 17.61 13.22 -8.33
CA ASN A 239 18.93 13.82 -8.18
C ASN A 239 19.27 14.10 -6.71
N ALA A 240 18.27 14.12 -5.82
CA ALA A 240 18.46 14.33 -4.39
C ALA A 240 19.24 13.14 -3.77
N ARG A 241 20.54 13.34 -3.54
CA ARG A 241 21.41 12.39 -2.82
C ARG A 241 21.21 12.54 -1.33
#